data_AF-A0A0N4VKR2-F1
#
_entry.id   AF-A0A0N4VKR2-F1
#
_cell.length_a   1.000
_cell.length_b   1.000
_cell.length_c   1.000
_cell.angle_alpha   90.00
_cell.angle_beta   90.00
_cell.angle_gamma   90.00
#
_symmetry.space_group_name_H-M   'P 1'
#
loop_
_entity.id
_entity.type
_entity.pdbx_description
1 polymer ?
#
loop_
_entity_poly.entity_id
_entity_poly.type
_entity_poly.pdbx_seq_one_letter_code
_entity_poly.pdbx_strand_id
1 'polypeptide(L)'
;MASTPETDRFPLADEDEAGSSLDTGGRIPKPAQPLPKEETAEDQEEKARLIAQILELQNTLDDLSARVDSVKEESLKLRSENQVLGQYIQNLMSSSSVFQSVQPKATANK
;
A
#
# COMPACT_ATOMS: atom_id res chain seq x y z
N MET A 1 6.04 39.38 -12.64
CA MET A 1 7.48 39.17 -12.86
C MET A 1 8.19 39.27 -11.52
N ALA A 2 9.21 38.42 -11.32
CA ALA A 2 10.05 38.24 -10.14
C ALA A 2 9.44 37.42 -8.98
N SER A 3 9.56 36.10 -9.16
CA SER A 3 9.64 35.08 -8.12
C SER A 3 10.90 35.26 -7.28
N THR A 4 10.79 35.08 -5.95
CA THR A 4 11.68 34.25 -5.10
C THR A 4 11.16 34.31 -3.64
N PRO A 5 10.44 33.30 -3.14
CA PRO A 5 10.32 33.12 -1.69
C PRO A 5 11.59 32.43 -1.16
N GLU A 6 12.20 33.08 -0.18
CA GLU A 6 13.02 32.53 0.91
C GLU A 6 13.81 31.26 0.57
N THR A 7 15.02 31.48 0.06
CA THR A 7 16.12 30.55 0.34
C THR A 7 16.27 30.46 1.85
N ASP A 8 15.92 29.32 2.44
CA ASP A 8 16.42 28.87 3.73
C ASP A 8 17.95 29.07 3.74
N ARG A 9 18.39 30.21 4.27
CA ARG A 9 19.79 30.46 4.56
C ARG A 9 20.13 29.53 5.71
N PHE A 10 20.72 28.39 5.35
CA PHE A 10 21.52 27.61 6.28
C PHE A 10 22.44 28.58 7.03
N PRO A 11 22.40 28.59 8.37
CA PRO A 11 23.26 29.47 9.15
C PRO A 11 24.71 29.10 8.84
N LEU A 12 25.43 30.03 8.20
CA LEU A 12 26.86 29.93 7.97
C LEU A 12 27.53 30.04 9.35
N ALA A 13 28.12 28.95 9.82
CA ALA A 13 28.70 28.80 11.16
C ALA A 13 30.00 29.60 11.39
N ASP A 14 30.18 30.71 10.67
CA ASP A 14 31.40 31.54 10.72
C ASP A 14 31.17 32.91 11.41
N GLU A 15 30.17 33.01 12.30
CA GLU A 15 30.02 34.16 13.20
C GLU A 15 30.14 33.75 14.68
N ASP A 16 31.27 33.14 15.02
CA ASP A 16 31.78 33.15 16.40
C ASP A 16 33.25 33.55 16.37
N GLU A 17 33.48 34.87 16.32
CA GLU A 17 34.71 35.52 16.79
C GLU A 17 34.76 35.33 18.31
N ALA A 18 35.18 34.14 18.74
CA ALA A 18 35.50 33.83 20.11
C ALA A 18 36.98 33.46 20.16
N GLY A 19 37.79 34.42 20.62
CA GLY A 19 39.23 34.30 20.76
C GLY A 19 39.66 32.95 21.32
N SER A 20 40.28 32.14 20.47
CA SER A 20 41.01 30.95 20.87
C SER A 20 42.48 31.30 20.80
N SER A 21 43.04 31.69 21.95
CA SER A 21 44.49 31.71 22.17
C SER A 21 45.05 30.35 21.80
N LEU A 22 45.71 30.23 20.65
CA LEU A 22 46.42 29.02 20.25
C LEU A 22 47.64 28.82 21.17
N ASP A 23 47.42 28.19 22.33
CA ASP A 23 48.46 27.45 23.03
C ASP A 23 48.71 26.15 22.26
N THR A 24 49.73 26.16 21.41
CA THR A 24 50.24 24.96 20.72
C THR A 24 51.22 24.16 21.57
N GLY A 25 51.19 24.31 22.90
CA GLY A 25 51.97 23.53 23.85
C GLY A 25 51.33 22.20 24.24
N GLY A 26 51.50 21.16 23.42
CA GLY A 26 51.40 19.77 23.92
C GLY A 26 50.12 18.99 23.65
N ARG A 27 49.36 19.28 22.58
CA ARG A 27 48.26 18.39 22.16
C ARG A 27 48.80 17.12 21.53
N ILE A 28 48.82 16.03 22.30
CA ILE A 28 48.96 14.67 21.77
C ILE A 28 47.72 14.38 20.92
N PRO A 29 47.84 14.08 19.61
CA PRO A 29 46.69 13.72 18.80
C PRO A 29 46.06 12.44 19.35
N LYS A 30 44.76 12.49 19.66
CA LYS A 30 43.99 11.30 20.03
C LYS A 30 44.03 10.30 18.85
N PRO A 31 44.18 8.99 19.09
CA PRO A 31 44.08 7.99 18.04
C PRO A 31 42.75 8.15 17.30
N ALA A 32 42.79 8.15 15.98
CA ALA A 32 41.59 8.15 15.16
C ALA A 32 40.72 6.95 15.57
N GLN A 33 39.50 7.21 16.02
CA GLN A 33 38.51 6.15 16.15
C GLN A 33 38.23 5.59 14.75
N PRO A 34 38.02 4.28 14.58
CA PRO A 34 37.68 3.72 13.28
C PRO A 34 36.43 4.43 12.74
N LEU A 35 36.47 4.86 11.48
CA LEU A 35 35.30 5.42 10.80
C LEU A 35 34.12 4.42 10.89
N PRO A 36 32.87 4.92 10.90
CA PRO A 36 31.70 4.05 10.78
C PRO A 36 31.91 3.13 9.57
N LYS A 37 31.71 1.82 9.77
CA LYS A 37 31.95 0.79 8.73
C LYS A 37 31.32 1.26 7.43
N GLU A 38 32.15 1.59 6.45
CA GLU A 38 31.69 1.79 5.08
C GLU A 38 30.95 0.52 4.67
N GLU A 39 29.71 0.67 4.25
CA GLU A 39 28.92 -0.41 3.68
C GLU A 39 29.76 -1.06 2.58
N THR A 40 30.00 -2.37 2.69
CA THR A 40 30.85 -3.02 1.71
C THR A 40 30.11 -3.07 0.37
N ALA A 41 30.85 -3.11 -0.74
CA ALA A 41 30.23 -3.24 -2.06
C ALA A 41 29.36 -4.52 -2.16
N GLU A 42 29.72 -5.56 -1.40
CA GLU A 42 28.94 -6.80 -1.28
C GLU A 42 27.60 -6.57 -0.58
N ASP A 43 27.57 -5.82 0.53
CA ASP A 43 26.33 -5.44 1.22
C ASP A 43 25.40 -4.62 0.31
N GLN A 44 25.96 -3.73 -0.51
CA GLN A 44 25.20 -2.92 -1.46
C GLN A 44 24.60 -3.77 -2.58
N GLU A 45 25.34 -4.75 -3.09
CA GLU A 45 24.86 -5.67 -4.11
C GLU A 45 23.74 -6.59 -3.57
N GLU A 46 23.89 -7.13 -2.37
CA GLU A 46 22.85 -7.95 -1.74
C GLU A 46 21.56 -7.15 -1.53
N LYS A 47 21.67 -5.91 -1.05
CA LYS A 47 20.54 -4.99 -0.94
C LYS A 47 19.89 -4.72 -2.29
N ALA A 48 20.67 -4.49 -3.35
CA ALA A 48 20.13 -4.27 -4.68
C ALA A 48 19.35 -5.50 -5.19
N ARG A 49 19.84 -6.72 -4.95
CA ARG A 49 19.15 -7.97 -5.30
C ARG A 49 17.84 -8.15 -4.52
N LEU A 50 17.86 -7.87 -3.21
CA LEU A 50 16.66 -7.92 -2.37
C LEU A 50 15.61 -6.91 -2.83
N ILE A 51 16.04 -5.68 -3.15
CA ILE A 51 15.14 -4.64 -3.67
C ILE A 51 14.50 -5.12 -4.98
N ALA A 52 15.26 -5.70 -5.90
CA ALA A 52 14.71 -6.21 -7.16
C ALA A 52 13.65 -7.30 -6.93
N GLN A 53 13.91 -8.24 -6.02
CA GLN A 53 12.94 -9.28 -5.68
C GLN A 53 11.66 -8.70 -5.04
N ILE A 54 11.81 -7.73 -4.13
CA ILE A 54 10.65 -7.06 -3.52
C ILE A 54 9.80 -6.37 -4.59
N LEU A 55 10.43 -5.67 -5.55
CA LEU A 55 9.71 -4.99 -6.63
C LEU A 55 8.96 -5.99 -7.53
N GLU A 56 9.56 -7.13 -7.86
CA GLU A 56 8.90 -8.17 -8.64
C GLU A 56 7.69 -8.77 -7.90
N LEU A 57 7.84 -9.05 -6.60
CA LEU A 57 6.75 -9.54 -5.76
C LEU A 57 5.63 -8.50 -5.63
N GLN A 58 5.97 -7.23 -5.48
CA GLN A 58 4.99 -6.13 -5.43
C GLN A 58 4.20 -6.04 -6.73
N ASN A 59 4.86 -6.09 -7.89
CA ASN A 59 4.16 -6.10 -9.18
C ASN A 59 3.22 -7.30 -9.31
N THR A 60 3.67 -8.49 -8.94
CA THR A 60 2.84 -9.71 -8.99
C THR A 60 1.64 -9.63 -8.05
N LEU A 61 1.82 -9.04 -6.87
CA LEU A 61 0.76 -8.86 -5.89
C LEU A 61 -0.29 -7.82 -6.35
N ASP A 62 0.17 -6.74 -6.99
CA ASP A 62 -0.71 -5.72 -7.56
C ASP A 62 -1.58 -6.30 -8.68
N ASP A 63 -0.96 -7.05 -9.60
CA ASP A 63 -1.66 -7.76 -10.68
C ASP A 63 -2.73 -8.73 -10.12
N LEU A 64 -2.37 -9.50 -9.08
CA LEU A 64 -3.31 -10.42 -8.45
C LEU A 64 -4.45 -9.67 -7.75
N SER A 65 -4.16 -8.55 -7.09
CA SER A 65 -5.16 -7.73 -6.42
C SER A 65 -6.17 -7.16 -7.41
N ALA A 66 -5.70 -6.63 -8.55
CA ALA A 66 -6.57 -6.14 -9.62
C ALA A 66 -7.46 -7.25 -10.20
N ARG A 67 -6.92 -8.46 -10.40
CA ARG A 67 -7.71 -9.62 -10.84
C ARG A 67 -8.77 -10.03 -9.83
N VAL A 68 -8.45 -10.02 -8.54
CA VAL A 68 -9.41 -10.32 -7.47
C VAL A 68 -10.56 -9.31 -7.46
N ASP A 69 -10.26 -8.03 -7.64
CA ASP A 69 -11.30 -7.00 -7.64
C ASP A 69 -12.20 -7.10 -8.89
N SER A 70 -11.62 -7.43 -10.06
CA SER A 70 -12.41 -7.73 -11.26
C SER A 70 -13.35 -8.93 -11.06
N VAL A 71 -12.87 -10.02 -10.44
CA VAL A 71 -13.70 -11.21 -10.14
C VAL A 71 -14.82 -10.86 -9.15
N LYS A 72 -14.54 -10.03 -8.14
CA LYS A 72 -15.57 -9.57 -7.20
C LYS A 72 -16.67 -8.77 -7.91
N GLU A 73 -16.28 -7.86 -8.80
CA GLU A 73 -17.23 -7.04 -9.56
C GLU A 73 -18.13 -7.92 -10.44
N GLU A 74 -17.55 -8.86 -11.19
CA GLU A 74 -18.31 -9.79 -12.01
C GLU A 74 -19.24 -10.67 -11.15
N SER A 75 -18.76 -11.16 -10.01
CA SER A 75 -19.58 -11.95 -9.08
C SER A 75 -20.77 -11.16 -8.55
N LEU A 76 -20.58 -9.88 -8.21
CA LEU A 76 -21.67 -9.00 -7.75
C LEU A 76 -22.69 -8.77 -8.87
N LYS A 77 -22.22 -8.52 -10.10
CA LYS A 77 -23.10 -8.37 -11.27
C LYS A 77 -23.95 -9.63 -11.48
N LEU A 78 -23.33 -10.81 -11.51
CA LEU A 78 -24.05 -12.08 -11.68
C LEU A 78 -25.05 -12.34 -10.55
N ARG A 79 -24.69 -12.02 -9.29
CA ARG A 79 -25.62 -12.13 -8.15
C ARG A 79 -26.83 -11.21 -8.33
N SER A 80 -26.62 -9.97 -8.75
CA SER A 80 -27.70 -9.01 -8.97
C SER A 80 -28.64 -9.46 -10.10
N GLU A 81 -28.09 -9.98 -11.21
CA GLU A 81 -28.87 -10.49 -12.33
C GLU A 81 -29.68 -11.72 -11.92
N ASN A 82 -29.04 -12.68 -11.23
CA ASN A 82 -29.73 -13.85 -10.70
C ASN A 82 -30.85 -13.50 -9.72
N GLN A 83 -30.68 -12.45 -8.92
CA GLN A 83 -31.74 -11.96 -8.03
C GLN A 83 -32.95 -11.46 -8.83
N VAL A 84 -32.72 -10.65 -9.87
CA VAL A 84 -33.80 -10.13 -10.73
C VAL A 84 -34.50 -11.28 -11.47
N LEU A 85 -33.74 -12.21 -12.04
CA LEU A 85 -34.28 -13.39 -12.71
C LEU A 85 -35.08 -14.27 -11.75
N GLY A 86 -34.57 -14.50 -10.53
CA GLY A 86 -35.27 -15.25 -9.49
C GLY A 86 -36.61 -14.63 -9.12
N GLN A 87 -36.65 -13.30 -8.94
CA GLN A 87 -37.90 -12.59 -8.68
C GLN A 87 -38.87 -12.68 -9.86
N TYR A 88 -38.38 -12.58 -11.10
CA TYR A 88 -39.20 -12.72 -12.30
C TYR A 88 -39.86 -14.12 -12.35
N ILE A 89 -39.08 -15.18 -12.11
CA ILE A 89 -39.60 -16.55 -12.05
C ILE A 89 -40.63 -16.68 -10.92
N GLN A 90 -40.35 -16.15 -9.73
CA GLN A 90 -41.30 -16.20 -8.60
C GLN A 90 -42.62 -15.48 -8.90
N ASN A 91 -42.56 -14.33 -9.57
CA ASN A 91 -43.74 -13.59 -10.01
C ASN A 91 -44.55 -14.40 -11.03
N LEU A 92 -43.89 -15.04 -11.99
CA LEU A 92 -44.55 -15.91 -12.96
C LEU A 92 -45.21 -17.13 -12.29
N MET A 93 -44.51 -17.78 -11.35
CA MET A 93 -45.06 -18.92 -10.61
C MET A 93 -46.27 -18.51 -9.75
N SER A 94 -46.22 -17.34 -9.12
CA SER A 94 -47.30 -16.84 -8.26
C SER A 94 -48.52 -16.37 -9.03
N SER A 95 -48.31 -15.76 -10.20
CA SER A 95 -49.37 -15.23 -11.08
C SER A 95 -50.04 -16.31 -11.95
N SER A 96 -49.39 -17.46 -12.14
CA SER A 96 -49.93 -18.57 -12.90
C SER A 96 -50.75 -19.53 -12.03
N SER A 97 -52.03 -19.69 -12.37
CA SER A 97 -52.94 -20.63 -11.70
C SER A 97 -52.50 -22.10 -11.81
N VAL A 98 -51.59 -22.43 -12.72
CA VAL A 98 -51.05 -23.80 -12.90
C VAL A 98 -50.16 -24.20 -11.73
N PHE A 99 -49.47 -23.25 -11.09
CA PHE A 99 -48.55 -23.51 -9.98
C PHE A 99 -49.17 -23.31 -8.59
N GLN A 100 -50.37 -22.71 -8.52
CA GLN A 100 -51.12 -22.56 -7.27
C GLN A 100 -51.77 -23.89 -6.81
N SER A 101 -52.12 -24.78 -7.73
CA SER A 101 -52.77 -26.07 -7.44
C SER A 101 -51.84 -27.13 -6.83
N VAL A 102 -50.52 -26.91 -6.86
CA VAL A 102 -49.49 -27.80 -6.30
C VAL A 102 -48.95 -27.34 -4.94
N GLN A 103 -49.46 -26.25 -4.37
CA GLN A 103 -49.12 -25.86 -2.99
C GLN A 103 -49.89 -26.78 -2.03
N PRO A 104 -49.24 -27.69 -1.27
CA PRO A 104 -49.92 -28.42 -0.22
C PRO A 104 -50.41 -27.39 0.80
N LYS A 105 -51.73 -27.33 1.00
CA LYS A 105 -52.37 -26.48 2.00
C LYS A 105 -51.74 -26.81 3.34
N ALA A 106 -50.81 -25.97 3.81
CA ALA A 106 -50.15 -26.17 5.09
C ALA A 106 -51.25 -26.35 6.14
N THR A 107 -51.34 -27.55 6.71
CA THR A 107 -52.32 -27.89 7.73
C THR A 107 -52.01 -27.04 8.95
N ALA A 108 -52.72 -25.92 9.07
CA ALA A 108 -52.83 -25.16 10.29
C ALA A 108 -53.55 -26.05 11.31
N ASN A 109 -52.77 -26.79 12.10
CA ASN A 109 -53.31 -27.55 13.22
C ASN A 109 -53.75 -26.57 14.31
N LYS A 110 -54.98 -26.82 14.74
CA LYS A 110 -55.76 -26.12 15.76
C LYS A 110 -55.46 -26.71 17.13
#